data_AF-A0A7K8FCX8-F1
#
_entry.id   AF-A0A7K8FCX8-F1
#
_cell.length_a   1.000
_cell.length_b   1.000
_cell.length_c   1.000
_cell.angle_alpha   90.00
_cell.angle_beta   90.00
_cell.angle_gamma   90.00
#
_symmetry.space_group_name_H-M   'P 1'
#
loop_
_entity.id
_entity.type
_entity.pdbx_description
1 polymer ?
#
loop_
_entity_poly.entity_id
_entity_poly.type
_entity_poly.pdbx_seq_one_letter_code
_entity_poly.pdbx_strand_id
1 'polypeptide(L)'
;MKDLRRYLALKYIQYLVLSSSNTVSTLLGLLGSAYTMILLQSAKVSSKSTAVLISSLAQADILVFLSLVSDVVLGSFGADVSPAASSLARILLTANAHVSCILLSCVAFEAYLITFLPSESRPLRTVRNARLISRVIWTLVAAECALFLMDDHLRASGASAPSCGPLGLLFQLSSMVAALLRSLSYILGILLRIINVYIYYKIFFSMSPR
;
A
#
# COMPACT_ATOMS: atom_id res chain seq x y z
N MET A 1 -2.51 -13.78 -19.06
CA MET A 1 -1.38 -13.86 -18.08
C MET A 1 -0.19 -12.97 -18.46
N LYS A 2 0.10 -12.71 -19.75
CA LYS A 2 1.18 -11.80 -20.17
C LYS A 2 0.92 -10.34 -19.73
N ASP A 3 -0.33 -9.89 -19.76
CA ASP A 3 -0.72 -8.51 -19.43
C ASP A 3 -0.63 -8.23 -17.92
N LEU A 4 -0.96 -9.23 -17.09
CA LEU A 4 -0.82 -9.17 -15.64
C LEU A 4 0.64 -8.99 -15.21
N ARG A 5 1.57 -9.65 -15.91
CA ARG A 5 3.01 -9.54 -15.67
C ARG A 5 3.52 -8.15 -16.02
N ARG A 6 3.02 -7.56 -17.11
CA ARG A 6 3.35 -6.18 -17.53
C ARG A 6 2.85 -5.15 -16.53
N TYR A 7 1.63 -5.33 -16.01
CA TYR A 7 1.10 -4.49 -14.93
C TYR A 7 1.96 -4.58 -13.66
N LEU A 8 2.29 -5.81 -13.23
CA LEU A 8 3.15 -6.02 -12.06
C LEU A 8 4.52 -5.37 -12.22
N ALA A 9 5.13 -5.47 -13.41
CA ALA A 9 6.40 -4.81 -13.70
C ALA A 9 6.28 -3.29 -13.64
N LEU A 10 5.21 -2.70 -14.18
CA LEU A 10 4.94 -1.27 -14.10
C LEU A 10 4.74 -0.80 -12.65
N LYS A 11 3.96 -1.52 -11.84
CA LYS A 11 3.80 -1.26 -10.41
C LYS A 11 5.12 -1.36 -9.64
N TYR A 12 5.93 -2.37 -9.97
CA TYR A 12 7.28 -2.53 -9.43
C TYR A 12 8.13 -1.31 -9.74
N ILE A 13 8.21 -0.90 -11.00
CA ILE A 13 8.97 0.27 -11.44
C ILE A 13 8.45 1.54 -10.76
N GLN A 14 7.13 1.72 -10.68
CA GLN A 14 6.50 2.87 -10.03
C GLN A 14 6.81 2.99 -8.54
N TYR A 15 6.91 1.87 -7.80
CA TYR A 15 7.09 1.89 -6.34
C TYR A 15 8.53 1.65 -5.86
N LEU A 16 9.33 0.89 -6.61
CA LEU A 16 10.73 0.61 -6.30
C LEU A 16 11.70 1.58 -6.98
N VAL A 17 11.42 2.02 -8.21
CA VAL A 17 12.37 2.78 -9.03
C VAL A 17 12.01 4.26 -9.11
N LEU A 18 10.73 4.59 -9.31
CA LEU A 18 10.27 5.97 -9.29
C LEU A 18 9.83 6.40 -7.89
N SER A 19 10.16 7.64 -7.54
CA SER A 19 9.59 8.28 -6.35
C SER A 19 8.10 8.51 -6.59
N SER A 20 7.25 8.19 -5.59
CA SER A 20 5.79 8.33 -5.65
C SER A 20 5.30 9.78 -5.88
N SER A 21 6.21 10.75 -5.93
CA SER A 21 5.95 12.16 -6.15
C SER A 21 5.71 12.54 -7.62
N ASN A 22 5.87 11.63 -8.59
CA ASN A 22 5.74 11.97 -10.00
C ASN A 22 4.30 11.72 -10.50
N THR A 23 3.56 12.79 -10.80
CA THR A 23 2.13 12.78 -11.18
C THR A 23 1.82 11.93 -12.42
N VAL A 24 2.76 11.85 -13.36
CA VAL A 24 2.64 10.97 -14.54
C VAL A 24 2.69 9.50 -14.14
N SER A 25 3.51 9.17 -13.13
CA SER A 25 3.64 7.81 -12.61
C SER A 25 2.38 7.38 -11.87
N THR A 26 1.78 8.26 -11.06
CA THR A 26 0.52 7.97 -10.37
C THR A 26 -0.65 7.79 -11.34
N LEU A 27 -0.74 8.61 -12.39
CA LEU A 27 -1.78 8.46 -13.42
C LEU A 27 -1.64 7.15 -14.21
N LEU A 28 -0.41 6.80 -14.60
CA LEU A 28 -0.12 5.56 -15.31
C LEU A 28 -0.41 4.33 -14.42
N GLY A 29 -0.10 4.41 -13.14
CA GLY A 29 -0.46 3.41 -12.14
C GLY A 29 -1.97 3.26 -11.98
N LEU A 30 -2.72 4.35 -11.99
CA LEU A 30 -4.18 4.35 -11.89
C LEU A 30 -4.83 3.67 -13.10
N LEU A 31 -4.40 4.05 -14.31
CA LEU A 31 -4.87 3.46 -15.57
C LEU A 31 -4.55 1.97 -15.66
N GLY A 32 -3.33 1.57 -15.28
CA GLY A 32 -2.94 0.18 -15.20
C GLY A 32 -3.82 -0.61 -14.22
N SER A 33 -4.17 0.00 -13.09
CA SER A 33 -4.95 -0.65 -12.03
C SER A 33 -6.41 -0.81 -12.43
N ALA A 34 -7.02 0.21 -13.02
CA ALA A 34 -8.35 0.12 -13.63
C ALA A 34 -8.41 -0.98 -14.70
N TYR A 35 -7.41 -1.03 -15.59
CA TYR A 35 -7.30 -2.07 -16.61
C TYR A 35 -7.23 -3.47 -15.98
N THR A 36 -6.43 -3.66 -14.93
CA THR A 36 -6.36 -4.97 -14.25
C THR A 36 -7.63 -5.34 -13.51
N MET A 37 -8.34 -4.38 -12.91
CA MET A 37 -9.59 -4.63 -12.21
C MET A 37 -10.67 -5.12 -13.18
N ILE A 38 -10.74 -4.52 -14.37
CA ILE A 38 -11.61 -4.97 -15.47
C ILE A 38 -11.19 -6.36 -15.96
N LEU A 39 -9.88 -6.62 -16.09
CA LEU A 39 -9.35 -7.91 -16.53
C LEU A 39 -9.62 -9.04 -15.51
N LEU A 40 -9.57 -8.73 -14.22
CA LEU A 40 -9.79 -9.65 -13.09
C LEU A 40 -11.27 -9.90 -12.80
N GLN A 41 -12.17 -9.00 -13.19
CA GLN A 41 -13.63 -9.23 -13.16
C GLN A 41 -14.09 -10.31 -14.14
N SER A 42 -13.25 -10.69 -15.12
CA SER A 42 -13.53 -11.84 -15.98
C SER A 42 -13.50 -13.15 -15.19
N ALA A 43 -14.65 -13.82 -15.11
CA ALA A 43 -14.93 -15.01 -14.27
C ALA A 43 -13.95 -16.20 -14.42
N LYS A 44 -13.06 -16.17 -15.41
CA LYS A 44 -12.11 -17.25 -15.73
C LYS A 44 -10.78 -17.19 -14.95
N VAL A 45 -10.48 -16.09 -14.26
CA VAL A 45 -9.16 -15.84 -13.61
C VAL A 45 -9.19 -15.91 -12.07
N SER A 46 -10.38 -15.92 -11.47
CA SER A 46 -10.66 -15.77 -10.02
C SER A 46 -10.15 -16.92 -9.10
N SER A 47 -9.61 -18.01 -9.64
CA SER A 47 -9.31 -19.22 -8.84
C SER A 47 -7.92 -19.26 -8.21
N LYS A 48 -7.02 -18.30 -8.49
CA LYS A 48 -5.63 -18.34 -7.99
C LYS A 48 -5.40 -17.35 -6.85
N SER A 49 -4.64 -17.75 -5.83
CA SER A 49 -4.20 -16.90 -4.71
C SER A 49 -3.53 -15.60 -5.17
N THR A 50 -2.69 -15.67 -6.19
CA THR A 50 -2.04 -14.50 -6.81
C THR A 50 -3.03 -13.51 -7.40
N ALA A 51 -4.14 -13.99 -7.97
CA ALA A 51 -5.17 -13.11 -8.53
C ALA A 51 -5.88 -12.30 -7.44
N VAL A 52 -6.09 -12.89 -6.25
CA VAL A 52 -6.64 -12.18 -5.09
C VAL A 52 -5.69 -11.08 -4.62
N LEU A 53 -4.39 -11.37 -4.51
CA LEU A 53 -3.41 -10.37 -4.09
C LEU A 53 -3.32 -9.20 -5.08
N ILE A 54 -3.34 -9.50 -6.38
CA ILE A 54 -3.29 -8.46 -7.42
C ILE A 54 -4.61 -7.67 -7.46
N SER A 55 -5.75 -8.32 -7.24
CA SER A 55 -7.03 -7.60 -7.11
C SER A 55 -7.03 -6.66 -5.91
N SER A 56 -6.48 -7.09 -4.77
CA SER A 56 -6.33 -6.23 -3.59
C SER A 56 -5.34 -5.08 -3.86
N LEU A 57 -4.33 -5.31 -4.69
CA LEU A 57 -3.37 -4.27 -5.10
C LEU A 57 -4.06 -3.22 -5.98
N ALA A 58 -4.90 -3.64 -6.92
CA ALA A 58 -5.68 -2.72 -7.76
C ALA A 58 -6.70 -1.91 -6.94
N GLN A 59 -7.30 -2.51 -5.90
CA GLN A 59 -8.16 -1.79 -4.96
C GLN A 59 -7.41 -0.72 -4.16
N ALA A 60 -6.12 -0.91 -3.87
CA ALA A 60 -5.31 0.10 -3.18
C ALA A 60 -5.17 1.38 -4.03
N ASP A 61 -5.15 1.28 -5.35
CA ASP A 61 -5.07 2.45 -6.23
C ASP A 61 -6.36 3.28 -6.28
N ILE A 62 -7.50 2.74 -5.82
CA ILE A 62 -8.72 3.53 -5.58
C ILE A 62 -8.48 4.59 -4.51
N LEU A 63 -7.59 4.34 -3.54
CA LEU A 63 -7.22 5.34 -2.53
C LEU A 63 -6.53 6.56 -3.14
N VAL A 64 -5.76 6.37 -4.23
CA VAL A 64 -5.14 7.49 -4.98
C VAL A 64 -6.20 8.28 -5.69
N PHE A 65 -7.15 7.60 -6.34
CA PHE A 65 -8.28 8.28 -6.96
C PHE A 65 -9.06 9.10 -5.92
N LEU A 66 -9.33 8.52 -4.75
CA LEU A 66 -10.00 9.21 -3.67
C LEU A 66 -9.20 10.40 -3.13
N SER A 67 -7.87 10.29 -3.04
CA SER A 67 -7.01 11.42 -2.65
C SER A 67 -7.07 12.57 -3.66
N LEU A 68 -7.10 12.27 -4.97
CA LEU A 68 -7.20 13.27 -6.03
C LEU A 68 -8.58 13.94 -6.03
N VAL A 69 -9.64 13.15 -5.87
CA VAL A 69 -11.01 13.67 -5.75
C VAL A 69 -11.15 14.54 -4.51
N SER A 70 -10.57 14.12 -3.38
CA SER A 70 -10.58 14.92 -2.14
C SER A 70 -9.89 16.28 -2.36
N ASP A 71 -8.73 16.29 -3.01
CA ASP A 71 -7.97 17.52 -3.27
C ASP A 71 -8.71 18.46 -4.24
N VAL A 72 -9.32 17.92 -5.30
CA VAL A 72 -10.06 18.71 -6.30
C VAL A 72 -11.42 19.19 -5.76
N VAL A 73 -12.19 18.33 -5.10
CA VAL A 73 -13.54 18.68 -4.62
C VAL A 73 -13.44 19.63 -3.44
N LEU A 74 -12.59 19.35 -2.44
CA LEU A 74 -12.47 20.25 -1.28
C LEU A 74 -11.65 21.51 -1.61
N GLY A 75 -10.74 21.45 -2.59
CA GLY A 75 -10.02 22.62 -3.10
C GLY A 75 -10.86 23.53 -4.00
N SER A 76 -11.86 22.99 -4.71
CA SER A 76 -12.76 23.80 -5.56
C SER A 76 -13.90 24.47 -4.78
N PHE A 77 -14.22 23.99 -3.58
CA PHE A 77 -15.33 24.51 -2.75
C PHE A 77 -14.93 25.65 -1.80
N GLY A 78 -13.65 26.01 -1.71
CA GLY A 78 -13.20 27.13 -0.90
C GLY A 78 -11.87 27.68 -1.40
N ALA A 79 -11.79 28.99 -1.62
CA ALA A 79 -10.59 29.69 -2.09
C ALA A 79 -9.39 29.66 -1.11
N ASP A 80 -9.50 28.90 -0.01
CA ASP A 80 -8.40 28.51 0.87
C ASP A 80 -8.47 26.98 1.05
N VAL A 81 -7.42 26.28 0.61
CA VAL A 81 -7.28 24.83 0.77
C VAL A 81 -7.43 24.48 2.24
N SER A 82 -8.57 23.90 2.63
CA SER A 82 -8.80 23.51 4.01
C SER A 82 -7.68 22.57 4.47
N PRO A 83 -6.98 22.86 5.58
CA PRO A 83 -5.86 22.04 6.05
C PRO A 83 -6.26 20.59 6.33
N ALA A 84 -7.54 20.33 6.58
CA ALA A 84 -8.09 18.98 6.75
C ALA A 84 -8.20 18.18 5.43
N ALA A 85 -8.41 18.85 4.29
CA ALA A 85 -8.48 18.20 2.99
C ALA A 85 -7.11 17.70 2.53
N SER A 86 -6.09 18.55 2.73
CA SER A 86 -4.71 18.24 2.38
C SER A 86 -4.08 17.18 3.30
N SER A 87 -4.46 17.13 4.58
CA SER A 87 -4.04 16.06 5.48
C SER A 87 -4.68 14.72 5.11
N LEU A 88 -5.98 14.68 4.81
CA LEU A 88 -6.67 13.46 4.38
C LEU A 88 -6.09 12.90 3.08
N ALA A 89 -5.85 13.76 2.07
CA ALA A 89 -5.24 13.35 0.81
C ALA A 89 -3.83 12.75 1.03
N ARG A 90 -3.03 13.34 1.91
CA ARG A 90 -1.72 12.80 2.30
C ARG A 90 -1.83 11.45 3.00
N ILE A 91 -2.74 11.30 3.96
CA ILE A 91 -2.95 10.04 4.68
C ILE A 91 -3.36 8.93 3.70
N LEU A 92 -4.27 9.22 2.77
CA LEU A 92 -4.70 8.26 1.74
C LEU A 92 -3.56 7.85 0.79
N LEU A 93 -2.70 8.80 0.40
CA LEU A 93 -1.56 8.52 -0.46
C LEU A 93 -0.50 7.66 0.26
N THR A 94 -0.23 7.98 1.53
CA THR A 94 0.65 7.17 2.39
C THR A 94 0.09 5.76 2.60
N ALA A 95 -1.23 5.65 2.84
CA ALA A 95 -1.92 4.37 2.96
C ALA A 95 -1.76 3.51 1.71
N ASN A 96 -1.97 4.09 0.52
CA ASN A 96 -1.75 3.36 -0.73
C ASN A 96 -0.31 2.86 -0.84
N ALA A 97 0.67 3.70 -0.51
CA ALA A 97 2.07 3.32 -0.60
C ALA A 97 2.40 2.13 0.32
N HIS A 98 1.90 2.13 1.56
CA HIS A 98 2.11 1.03 2.49
C HIS A 98 1.40 -0.26 2.03
N VAL A 99 0.10 -0.18 1.68
CA VAL A 99 -0.66 -1.34 1.16
C VAL A 99 0.00 -1.91 -0.09
N SER A 100 0.36 -1.05 -1.04
CA SER A 100 1.00 -1.46 -2.29
C SER A 100 2.34 -2.14 -2.06
N CYS A 101 3.17 -1.61 -1.15
CA CYS A 101 4.48 -2.20 -0.85
C CYS A 101 4.36 -3.59 -0.21
N ILE A 102 3.46 -3.75 0.76
CA ILE A 102 3.24 -5.03 1.45
C ILE A 102 2.66 -6.05 0.46
N LEU A 103 1.63 -5.68 -0.31
CA LEU A 103 1.01 -6.59 -1.28
C LEU A 103 1.97 -7.00 -2.40
N LEU A 104 2.79 -6.09 -2.92
CA LEU A 104 3.81 -6.42 -3.93
C LEU A 104 4.81 -7.45 -3.38
N SER A 105 5.20 -7.30 -2.12
CA SER A 105 6.11 -8.22 -1.45
C SER A 105 5.47 -9.59 -1.21
N CYS A 106 4.18 -9.63 -0.87
CA CYS A 106 3.43 -10.88 -0.81
C CYS A 106 3.38 -11.59 -2.18
N VAL A 107 3.18 -10.84 -3.27
CA VAL A 107 3.18 -11.40 -4.63
C VAL A 107 4.57 -11.92 -5.02
N ALA A 108 5.64 -11.19 -4.68
CA ALA A 108 7.01 -11.61 -4.92
C ALA A 108 7.37 -12.87 -4.14
N PHE A 109 6.98 -12.92 -2.87
CA PHE A 109 7.17 -14.09 -2.02
C PHE A 109 6.39 -15.30 -2.53
N GLU A 110 5.16 -15.10 -3.01
CA GLU A 110 4.40 -16.18 -3.64
C GLU A 110 5.10 -16.69 -4.92
N ALA A 111 5.62 -15.79 -5.75
CA ALA A 111 6.39 -16.16 -6.95
C ALA A 111 7.66 -16.95 -6.58
N TYR A 112 8.37 -16.53 -5.52
CA TYR A 112 9.51 -17.26 -4.98
C TYR A 112 9.13 -18.68 -4.52
N LEU A 113 8.05 -18.82 -3.76
CA LEU A 113 7.58 -20.12 -3.28
C LEU A 113 7.20 -21.05 -4.44
N ILE A 114 6.58 -20.51 -5.49
CA ILE A 114 6.29 -21.26 -6.72
C ILE A 114 7.57 -21.78 -7.38
N THR A 115 8.60 -20.94 -7.46
CA THR A 115 9.84 -21.26 -8.18
C THR A 115 10.74 -22.22 -7.41
N PHE A 116 10.89 -22.06 -6.10
CA PHE A 116 11.89 -22.81 -5.32
C PHE A 116 11.30 -23.90 -4.42
N LEU A 117 10.03 -23.80 -4.01
CA LEU A 117 9.41 -24.69 -3.03
C LEU A 117 7.99 -25.12 -3.47
N PRO A 118 7.81 -25.68 -4.68
CA PRO A 118 6.48 -25.93 -5.24
C PRO A 118 5.67 -26.99 -4.47
N SER A 119 6.31 -28.02 -3.90
CA SER A 119 5.66 -29.06 -3.10
C SER A 119 5.26 -28.56 -1.71
N GLU A 120 6.21 -27.94 -1.00
CA GLU A 120 6.05 -27.46 0.38
C GLU A 120 5.11 -26.26 0.49
N SER A 121 5.05 -25.41 -0.53
CA SER A 121 4.20 -24.20 -0.51
C SER A 121 2.74 -24.46 -0.91
N ARG A 122 2.41 -25.66 -1.39
CA ARG A 122 1.06 -26.02 -1.86
C ARG A 122 -0.06 -25.80 -0.82
N PRO A 123 0.09 -26.17 0.47
CA PRO A 123 -0.95 -25.91 1.48
C PRO A 123 -1.04 -24.42 1.87
N LEU A 124 0.04 -23.66 1.71
CA LEU A 124 0.08 -22.24 2.05
C LEU A 124 -0.57 -21.37 0.97
N ARG A 125 -0.43 -21.74 -0.31
CA ARG A 125 -0.92 -21.01 -1.49
C ARG A 125 -2.42 -21.21 -1.79
N THR A 126 -3.25 -21.09 -0.75
CA THR A 126 -4.71 -21.14 -0.93
C THR A 126 -5.30 -19.74 -1.11
N VAL A 127 -6.40 -19.67 -1.87
CA VAL A 127 -7.18 -18.44 -2.03
C VAL A 127 -7.71 -17.92 -0.69
N ARG A 128 -7.96 -18.82 0.28
CA ARG A 128 -8.41 -18.47 1.63
C ARG A 128 -7.33 -17.72 2.40
N ASN A 129 -6.09 -18.22 2.37
CA ASN A 129 -4.96 -17.56 3.02
C ASN A 129 -4.65 -16.21 2.36
N ALA A 130 -4.68 -16.13 1.03
CA ALA A 130 -4.49 -14.86 0.32
C ALA A 130 -5.55 -13.81 0.69
N ARG A 131 -6.82 -14.22 0.83
CA ARG A 131 -7.89 -13.34 1.32
C ARG A 131 -7.68 -12.91 2.77
N LEU A 132 -7.23 -13.82 3.63
CA LEU A 132 -6.97 -13.51 5.04
C LEU A 132 -5.81 -12.52 5.17
N ILE A 133 -4.70 -12.75 4.47
CA ILE A 133 -3.54 -11.85 4.44
C ILE A 133 -3.94 -10.47 3.92
N SER A 134 -4.68 -10.41 2.80
CA SER A 134 -5.19 -9.14 2.26
C SER A 134 -6.06 -8.40 3.29
N ARG A 135 -7.00 -9.09 3.96
CA ARG A 135 -7.81 -8.48 5.04
C ARG A 135 -6.95 -7.95 6.19
N VAL A 136 -5.96 -8.71 6.65
CA VAL A 136 -5.06 -8.29 7.72
C VAL A 136 -4.28 -7.03 7.31
N ILE A 137 -3.75 -6.99 6.08
CA ILE A 137 -3.05 -5.82 5.55
C ILE A 137 -3.97 -4.59 5.55
N TRP A 138 -5.20 -4.75 5.04
CA TRP A 138 -6.19 -3.67 5.04
C TRP A 138 -6.54 -3.19 6.45
N THR A 139 -6.74 -4.10 7.41
CA THR A 139 -7.01 -3.71 8.80
C THR A 139 -5.84 -2.98 9.45
N LEU A 140 -4.61 -3.42 9.17
CA LEU A 140 -3.41 -2.83 9.73
C LEU A 140 -3.21 -1.41 9.20
N VAL A 141 -3.38 -1.21 7.88
CA VAL A 141 -3.25 0.13 7.29
C VAL A 141 -4.43 1.02 7.68
N ALA A 142 -5.65 0.50 7.78
CA ALA A 142 -6.78 1.28 8.29
C ALA A 142 -6.55 1.75 9.73
N ALA A 143 -5.97 0.89 10.59
CA ALA A 143 -5.58 1.26 11.94
C ALA A 143 -4.48 2.33 11.96
N GLU A 144 -3.45 2.20 11.12
CA GLU A 144 -2.41 3.22 10.94
C GLU A 144 -2.99 4.57 10.50
N CYS A 145 -3.89 4.58 9.51
CA CYS A 145 -4.58 5.78 9.05
C CYS A 145 -5.44 6.42 10.15
N ALA A 146 -6.17 5.61 10.91
CA ALA A 146 -6.97 6.10 12.02
C ALA A 146 -6.09 6.77 13.09
N LEU A 147 -4.93 6.18 13.41
CA LEU A 147 -3.97 6.77 14.33
C LEU A 147 -3.41 8.11 13.83
N PHE A 148 -3.08 8.22 12.54
CA PHE A 148 -2.63 9.50 11.97
C PHE A 148 -3.73 10.56 11.96
N LEU A 149 -4.97 10.18 11.64
CA LEU A 149 -6.11 11.10 11.68
C LEU A 149 -6.39 11.59 13.11
N MET A 150 -6.29 10.71 14.11
CA MET A 150 -6.41 11.09 15.51
C MET A 150 -5.27 12.01 15.96
N ASP A 151 -4.02 11.75 15.56
CA ASP A 151 -2.87 12.62 15.87
C ASP A 151 -3.04 14.02 15.28
N ASP A 152 -3.50 14.14 14.03
CA ASP A 152 -3.77 15.42 13.38
C ASP A 152 -4.93 16.18 14.04
N HIS A 153 -6.02 15.50 14.40
CA HIS A 153 -7.14 16.12 15.13
C HIS A 153 -6.73 16.60 16.52
N LEU A 154 -5.97 15.79 17.25
CA LEU A 154 -5.47 16.16 18.57
C LEU A 154 -4.49 17.34 18.47
N ARG A 155 -3.65 17.39 17.42
CA ARG A 155 -2.74 18.51 17.16
C ARG A 155 -3.49 19.81 16.86
N ALA A 156 -4.53 19.72 16.03
CA ALA A 156 -5.38 20.87 15.73
C ALA A 156 -6.12 21.38 16.99
N SER A 157 -6.59 20.47 17.85
CA SER A 157 -7.31 20.83 19.08
C SER A 157 -6.39 21.29 20.21
N GLY A 158 -5.15 20.82 20.27
CA GLY A 158 -4.18 21.13 21.32
C GLY A 158 -3.48 22.48 21.16
N ALA A 159 -3.59 23.13 20.00
CA ALA A 159 -3.04 24.46 19.77
C ALA A 159 -3.68 25.58 20.64
N SER A 160 -4.71 25.27 21.44
CA SER A 160 -5.47 26.23 22.26
C SER A 160 -5.40 25.99 23.78
N ALA A 161 -4.69 24.97 24.29
CA ALA A 161 -4.73 24.64 25.74
C ALA A 161 -3.32 24.44 26.37
N PRO A 162 -3.07 24.98 27.58
CA PRO A 162 -1.77 24.84 28.25
C PRO A 162 -1.53 23.44 28.83
N SER A 163 -0.26 23.07 28.79
CA SER A 163 0.34 21.74 28.94
C SER A 163 0.59 21.30 30.38
N CYS A 164 -0.47 21.07 31.17
CA CYS A 164 -0.32 20.43 32.49
C CYS A 164 -1.54 19.60 32.89
N GLY A 165 -1.73 18.44 32.25
CA GLY A 165 -2.79 17.50 32.62
C GLY A 165 -2.66 16.13 31.93
N PRO A 166 -3.48 15.14 32.35
CA PRO A 166 -3.49 13.78 31.78
C PRO A 166 -3.74 13.77 30.26
N LEU A 167 -4.40 14.80 29.72
CA LEU A 167 -4.60 15.00 28.29
C LEU A 167 -3.27 15.26 27.53
N GLY A 168 -2.31 15.95 28.15
CA GLY A 168 -0.99 16.20 27.57
C GLY A 168 -0.12 14.93 27.50
N LEU A 169 -0.27 14.04 28.48
CA LEU A 169 0.38 12.72 28.49
C LEU A 169 -0.17 11.82 27.37
N LEU A 170 -1.49 11.85 27.17
CA LEU A 170 -2.15 11.10 26.09
C LEU A 170 -1.72 11.60 24.70
N PHE A 171 -1.51 12.91 24.57
CA PHE A 171 -0.98 13.53 23.36
C PHE A 171 0.49 13.18 23.09
N GLN A 172 1.33 13.14 24.12
CA GLN A 172 2.71 12.68 23.98
C GLN A 172 2.78 11.20 23.60
N LEU A 173 1.94 10.36 24.22
CA LEU A 173 1.83 8.94 23.87
C LEU A 173 1.35 8.74 22.42
N SER A 174 0.32 9.46 21.98
CA SER A 174 -0.17 9.36 20.60
C SER A 174 0.91 9.79 19.60
N SER A 175 1.61 10.88 19.88
CA SER A 175 2.68 11.38 19.02
C SER A 175 3.88 10.43 18.97
N MET A 176 4.27 9.84 20.10
CA MET A 176 5.34 8.85 20.16
C MET A 176 4.97 7.57 19.40
N VAL A 177 3.74 7.08 19.56
CA VAL A 177 3.23 5.93 18.82
C VAL A 177 3.20 6.22 17.33
N ALA A 178 2.72 7.39 16.90
CA ALA A 178 2.70 7.78 15.49
C ALA A 178 4.11 7.91 14.89
N ALA A 179 5.07 8.45 15.64
CA ALA A 179 6.47 8.54 15.21
C ALA A 179 7.12 7.16 15.09
N LEU A 180 6.88 6.28 16.06
CA LEU A 180 7.35 4.90 16.03
C LEU A 180 6.76 4.15 14.83
N LEU A 181 5.45 4.30 14.59
CA LEU A 181 4.76 3.66 13.47
C LEU A 181 5.30 4.15 12.12
N ARG A 182 5.56 5.46 11.95
CA ARG A 182 6.23 6.00 10.75
C ARG A 182 7.62 5.40 10.56
N SER A 183 8.41 5.29 11.63
CA SER A 183 9.75 4.72 11.55
C SER A 183 9.72 3.24 11.17
N LEU A 184 8.80 2.47 11.75
CA LEU A 184 8.61 1.05 11.46
C LEU A 184 8.14 0.85 10.02
N SER A 185 7.20 1.67 9.55
CA SER A 185 6.74 1.59 8.16
C SER A 185 7.85 1.94 7.17
N TYR A 186 8.67 2.95 7.48
CA TYR A 186 9.84 3.30 6.67
C TYR A 186 10.84 2.14 6.58
N ILE A 187 11.20 1.56 7.73
CA ILE A 187 12.11 0.39 7.81
C ILE A 187 11.51 -0.80 7.07
N LEU A 188 10.21 -1.07 7.25
CA LEU A 188 9.50 -2.13 6.57
C LEU A 188 9.51 -1.91 5.06
N GLY A 189 9.28 -0.69 4.59
CA GLY A 189 9.37 -0.33 3.19
C GLY A 189 10.76 -0.60 2.60
N ILE A 190 11.83 -0.25 3.31
CA ILE A 190 13.21 -0.56 2.90
C ILE A 190 13.44 -2.07 2.86
N LEU A 191 13.07 -2.79 3.91
CA LEU A 191 13.26 -4.22 4.01
C LEU A 191 12.52 -4.96 2.90
N LEU A 192 11.28 -4.57 2.63
CA LEU A 192 10.47 -5.11 1.54
C LEU A 192 11.10 -4.82 0.18
N ARG A 193 11.67 -3.63 -0.03
CA ARG A 193 12.43 -3.34 -1.26
C ARG A 193 13.64 -4.26 -1.43
N ILE A 194 14.43 -4.45 -0.37
CA ILE A 194 15.61 -5.33 -0.38
C ILE A 194 15.19 -6.78 -0.66
N ILE A 195 14.18 -7.28 0.04
CA ILE A 195 13.64 -8.64 -0.15
C ILE A 195 13.15 -8.81 -1.59
N ASN A 196 12.44 -7.82 -2.14
CA ASN A 196 11.94 -7.88 -3.51
C ASN A 196 13.07 -7.92 -4.55
N VAL A 197 14.12 -7.11 -4.37
CA VAL A 197 15.31 -7.16 -5.23
C VAL A 197 16.03 -8.50 -5.11
N TYR A 198 16.18 -9.02 -3.88
CA TYR A 198 16.80 -10.32 -3.63
C TYR A 198 16.02 -11.47 -4.29
N ILE A 199 14.69 -11.49 -4.13
CA ILE A 199 13.82 -12.49 -4.77
C ILE A 199 13.97 -12.41 -6.29
N TYR A 200 13.95 -11.21 -6.86
CA TYR A 200 14.11 -11.00 -8.28
C TYR A 200 15.46 -11.53 -8.77
N TYR A 201 16.55 -11.12 -8.11
CA TYR A 201 17.90 -11.61 -8.41
C TYR A 201 17.97 -13.13 -8.35
N LYS A 202 17.45 -13.73 -7.28
CA LYS A 202 17.51 -15.18 -7.09
C LYS A 202 16.73 -15.92 -8.17
N ILE A 203 15.51 -15.49 -8.53
CA ILE A 203 14.70 -16.12 -9.58
C ILE A 203 15.41 -16.08 -10.94
N PHE A 204 16.02 -14.95 -11.29
CA PHE A 204 16.69 -14.79 -12.59
C PHE A 204 18.02 -15.54 -12.67
N PHE A 205 18.85 -15.49 -11.61
CA PHE A 205 20.16 -16.15 -11.62
C PHE A 205 20.10 -17.65 -11.32
N SER A 206 19.11 -18.14 -10.56
CA SER A 206 18.96 -19.59 -10.34
C SER A 206 18.38 -20.32 -11.54
N MET A 207 17.81 -19.60 -12.52
CA MET A 207 17.26 -20.14 -13.77
C MET A 207 18.31 -20.14 -14.90
N SER A 208 19.58 -19.84 -14.61
CA SER A 208 20.67 -20.06 -15.56
C SER A 208 20.76 -21.57 -15.87
N PRO A 209 20.58 -21.98 -17.13
CA PRO A 209 20.70 -23.39 -17.51
C PRO A 209 22.16 -23.80 -17.34
N ARG A 210 22.41 -24.76 -16.45
CA ARG A 210 23.56 -25.66 -16.60
C ARG A 210 23.17 -26.78 -17.53
#